data_AF-T1C893-F1
#
_entry.id   AF-T1C893-F1
#
_cell.length_a   1.000
_cell.length_b   1.000
_cell.length_c   1.000
_cell.angle_alpha   90.00
_cell.angle_beta   90.00
_cell.angle_gamma   90.00
#
_symmetry.space_group_name_H-M   'P 1'
#
loop_
_entity.id
_entity.type
_entity.pdbx_description
1 polymer ?
#
loop_
_entity_poly.entity_id
_entity_poly.type
_entity_poly.pdbx_seq_one_letter_code
_entity_poly.pdbx_strand_id
1 'polypeptide(L)'
;EIRYRKNYISKTFRNPYNGNELKVFKADFVDPDNATGIVSSVPTNSIIDYLQCLKLNITVETKPFIKVGTKYSTAVSYIHENHINIDNNEEIERANVDLYKKEFYEGTIEIKGFPENAKVSEVRKKITDELKTQGKAFVFFETSRKARTRYWSECYRC
;
A
#
# COMPACT_ATOMS: atom_id res chain seq x y z
N GLU A 1 14.18 -0.43 26.57
CA GLU A 1 13.44 -1.67 26.24
C GLU A 1 12.10 -1.33 25.62
N ILE A 2 11.95 -1.58 24.32
CA ILE A 2 10.78 -1.20 23.53
C ILE A 2 9.79 -2.38 23.53
N ARG A 3 8.74 -2.27 24.34
CA ARG A 3 7.62 -3.23 24.36
C ARG A 3 6.60 -2.88 23.28
N TYR A 4 6.55 -3.72 22.24
CA TYR A 4 5.44 -3.94 21.30
C TYR A 4 4.08 -3.48 21.85
N ARG A 5 3.41 -2.51 21.21
CA ARG A 5 2.03 -2.14 21.59
C ARG A 5 1.00 -2.78 20.67
N LYS A 6 0.49 -3.93 21.13
CA LYS A 6 -0.79 -4.57 20.81
C LYS A 6 -2.04 -3.65 20.91
N ASN A 7 -1.91 -2.32 21.07
CA ASN A 7 -2.97 -1.42 21.54
C ASN A 7 -3.68 -0.62 20.44
N TYR A 8 -3.47 -0.93 19.16
CA TYR A 8 -4.10 -0.22 18.04
C TYR A 8 -5.20 -1.04 17.33
N ILE A 9 -5.25 -2.37 17.54
CA ILE A 9 -6.16 -3.28 16.84
C ILE A 9 -7.65 -2.95 17.12
N SER A 10 -7.95 -2.35 18.28
CA SER A 10 -9.30 -1.95 18.68
C SER A 10 -9.63 -0.48 18.44
N LYS A 11 -8.75 0.28 17.77
CA LYS A 11 -8.95 1.71 17.51
C LYS A 11 -9.45 1.96 16.09
N THR A 12 -10.29 2.97 15.95
CA THR A 12 -10.69 3.53 14.66
C THR A 12 -9.80 4.71 14.31
N PHE A 13 -9.42 4.80 13.05
CA PHE A 13 -8.64 5.89 12.48
C PHE A 13 -9.42 6.55 11.37
N ARG A 14 -8.98 7.73 10.92
CA ARG A 14 -9.58 8.40 9.76
C ARG A 14 -8.57 8.45 8.63
N ASN A 15 -9.02 8.11 7.43
CA ASN A 15 -8.22 8.27 6.23
C ASN A 15 -7.95 9.76 6.00
N PRO A 16 -6.67 10.20 5.85
CA PRO A 16 -6.34 11.61 5.71
C PRO A 16 -6.88 12.25 4.42
N TYR A 17 -7.14 11.45 3.39
CA TYR A 17 -7.65 11.89 2.10
C TYR A 17 -9.16 12.10 2.10
N ASN A 18 -9.96 11.09 2.47
CA ASN A 18 -11.42 11.14 2.36
C ASN A 18 -12.16 11.17 3.71
N GLY A 19 -11.46 11.05 4.83
CA GLY A 19 -12.06 11.08 6.17
C GLY A 19 -12.77 9.79 6.60
N ASN A 20 -12.82 8.76 5.74
CA ASN A 20 -13.48 7.49 6.05
C ASN A 20 -12.85 6.83 7.27
N GLU A 21 -13.66 6.12 8.05
CA GLU A 21 -13.17 5.34 9.18
C GLU A 21 -12.38 4.11 8.69
N LEU A 22 -11.22 3.91 9.30
CA LEU A 22 -10.31 2.80 9.05
C LEU A 22 -10.22 1.93 10.30
N LYS A 23 -10.25 0.62 10.07
CA LYS A 23 -9.96 -0.41 11.09
C LYS A 23 -8.52 -0.88 10.95
N VAL A 24 -7.91 -1.25 12.06
CA VAL A 24 -6.55 -1.79 12.08
C VAL A 24 -6.60 -3.29 12.25
N PHE A 25 -5.91 -3.99 11.36
CA PHE A 25 -5.76 -5.43 11.41
C PHE A 25 -4.30 -5.81 11.61
N LYS A 26 -4.07 -6.99 12.18
CA LYS A 26 -2.73 -7.57 12.22
C LYS A 26 -2.44 -8.19 10.85
N ALA A 27 -1.28 -7.89 10.29
CA ALA A 27 -0.78 -8.46 9.07
C ALA A 27 0.57 -9.13 9.33
N ASP A 28 0.77 -10.32 8.79
CA ASP A 28 1.97 -11.12 9.07
C ASP A 28 3.17 -10.66 8.23
N PHE A 29 2.93 -10.01 7.09
CA PHE A 29 3.96 -9.53 6.16
C PHE A 29 4.56 -8.17 6.54
N VAL A 30 4.03 -7.50 7.57
CA VAL A 30 4.49 -6.17 7.96
C VAL A 30 5.68 -6.30 8.91
N ASP A 31 6.86 -5.85 8.48
CA ASP A 31 8.04 -5.71 9.35
C ASP A 31 7.90 -4.45 10.22
N PRO A 32 7.79 -4.56 11.56
CA PRO A 32 7.77 -3.41 12.47
C PRO A 32 9.05 -2.57 12.42
N ASP A 33 10.16 -3.17 11.97
CA ASP A 33 11.43 -2.50 11.81
C ASP A 33 11.57 -1.79 10.45
N ASN A 34 10.53 -1.83 9.61
CA ASN A 34 10.51 -1.12 8.34
C ASN A 34 9.52 0.06 8.41
N ALA A 35 9.97 1.23 7.98
CA ALA A 35 9.26 2.50 8.02
C ALA A 35 8.67 2.80 9.42
N THR A 36 7.34 2.85 9.50
CA THR A 36 6.59 3.08 10.74
C THR A 36 6.04 1.79 11.36
N GLY A 37 6.24 0.64 10.69
CA GLY A 37 5.59 -0.62 11.06
C GLY A 37 4.06 -0.62 10.84
N ILE A 38 3.53 0.36 10.09
CA ILE A 38 2.11 0.51 9.77
C ILE A 38 1.99 0.73 8.27
N VAL A 39 1.15 -0.07 7.61
CA VAL A 39 0.89 0.04 6.16
C VAL A 39 -0.59 0.31 5.89
N SER A 40 -0.87 1.10 4.86
CA SER A 40 -2.22 1.27 4.33
C SER A 40 -2.58 0.11 3.42
N SER A 41 -3.77 -0.46 3.61
CA SER A 41 -4.26 -1.56 2.77
C SER A 41 -5.16 -1.06 1.65
N VAL A 42 -4.84 -1.44 0.41
CA VAL A 42 -5.63 -1.15 -0.81
C VAL A 42 -5.82 -2.46 -1.59
N PRO A 43 -6.74 -3.34 -1.14
CA PRO A 43 -6.87 -4.70 -1.67
C PRO A 43 -7.35 -4.76 -3.13
N THR A 44 -7.92 -3.68 -3.67
CA THR A 44 -8.26 -3.62 -5.10
C THR A 44 -7.02 -3.71 -6.00
N ASN A 45 -5.89 -3.15 -5.58
CA ASN A 45 -4.69 -2.96 -6.43
C ASN A 45 -3.40 -3.52 -5.80
N SER A 46 -3.50 -4.26 -4.70
CA SER A 46 -2.40 -5.01 -4.12
C SER A 46 -2.80 -6.46 -3.88
N ILE A 47 -1.99 -7.38 -4.41
CA ILE A 47 -2.17 -8.82 -4.28
C ILE A 47 -1.98 -9.24 -2.82
N ILE A 48 -0.96 -8.72 -2.16
CA ILE A 48 -0.65 -9.02 -0.75
C ILE A 48 -1.81 -8.59 0.15
N ASP A 49 -2.33 -7.36 -0.05
CA ASP A 49 -3.48 -6.87 0.71
C ASP A 49 -4.73 -7.73 0.47
N TYR A 50 -5.01 -8.07 -0.79
CA TYR A 50 -6.15 -8.90 -1.15
C TYR A 50 -6.10 -10.27 -0.46
N LEU A 51 -4.96 -10.96 -0.54
CA LEU A 51 -4.76 -12.27 0.11
C LEU A 51 -4.84 -12.16 1.64
N GLN A 52 -4.31 -11.09 2.23
CA GLN A 52 -4.40 -10.87 3.67
C GLN A 52 -5.86 -10.63 4.12
N CYS A 53 -6.65 -9.90 3.34
CA CYS A 53 -8.09 -9.73 3.61
C CYS A 53 -8.84 -11.06 3.55
N LEU A 54 -8.54 -11.92 2.56
CA LEU A 54 -9.12 -13.27 2.48
C LEU A 54 -8.75 -14.11 3.71
N LYS A 55 -7.48 -14.12 4.11
CA LYS A 55 -7.00 -14.84 5.29
C LYS A 55 -7.72 -14.41 6.59
N LEU A 56 -8.11 -13.14 6.68
CA LEU A 56 -8.80 -12.57 7.84
C LEU A 56 -10.33 -12.64 7.73
N ASN A 57 -10.89 -13.27 6.68
CA ASN A 57 -12.32 -13.30 6.40
C ASN A 57 -12.97 -11.89 6.35
N ILE A 58 -12.23 -10.92 5.81
CA ILE A 58 -12.72 -9.54 5.62
C ILE A 58 -13.36 -9.46 4.25
N THR A 59 -14.64 -9.09 4.19
CA THR A 59 -15.33 -8.81 2.92
C THR A 59 -14.72 -7.57 2.27
N VAL A 60 -14.12 -7.74 1.10
CA VAL A 60 -13.56 -6.65 0.31
C VAL A 60 -14.55 -6.24 -0.77
N GLU A 61 -15.10 -5.03 -0.67
CA GLU A 61 -15.77 -4.40 -1.80
C GLU A 61 -14.72 -3.79 -2.73
N THR A 62 -14.33 -4.51 -3.78
CA THR A 62 -13.40 -4.00 -4.78
C THR A 62 -14.13 -3.06 -5.74
N LYS A 63 -13.94 -1.74 -5.56
CA LYS A 63 -14.33 -0.75 -6.57
C LYS A 63 -13.10 -0.41 -7.41
N PRO A 64 -12.97 -0.93 -8.64
CA PRO A 64 -11.81 -0.63 -9.48
C PRO A 64 -11.81 0.85 -9.88
N PHE A 65 -10.65 1.48 -9.78
CA PHE A 65 -10.47 2.91 -10.10
C PHE A 65 -9.23 3.19 -10.97
N ILE A 66 -8.42 2.17 -11.25
CA ILE A 66 -7.25 2.25 -12.13
C ILE A 66 -7.54 1.43 -13.38
N LYS A 67 -7.30 2.02 -14.56
CA LYS A 67 -7.32 1.33 -15.85
C LYS A 67 -5.92 1.21 -16.41
N VAL A 68 -5.61 0.08 -17.05
CA VAL A 68 -4.41 -0.08 -17.87
C VAL A 68 -4.89 -0.40 -19.29
N GLY A 69 -4.66 0.54 -20.22
CA GLY A 69 -5.29 0.51 -21.53
C GLY A 69 -6.81 0.66 -21.43
N THR A 70 -7.56 -0.36 -21.85
CA THR A 70 -9.04 -0.35 -21.84
C THR A 70 -9.66 -1.15 -20.69
N LYS A 71 -8.85 -1.88 -19.91
CA LYS A 71 -9.32 -2.76 -18.83
C LYS A 71 -9.01 -2.16 -17.47
N TYR A 72 -9.86 -2.46 -16.47
CA TYR A 72 -9.54 -2.18 -15.09
C TYR A 72 -8.42 -3.09 -14.59
N SER A 73 -7.43 -2.49 -13.94
CA SER A 73 -6.38 -3.22 -13.24
C SER A 73 -6.84 -3.51 -11.82
N THR A 74 -6.90 -4.78 -11.46
CA THR A 74 -7.17 -5.24 -10.10
C THR A 74 -6.21 -6.35 -9.71
N ALA A 75 -5.97 -6.52 -8.41
CA ALA A 75 -5.21 -7.64 -7.89
C ALA A 75 -5.77 -8.99 -8.37
N VAL A 76 -7.10 -9.14 -8.32
CA VAL A 76 -7.80 -10.35 -8.75
C VAL A 76 -7.59 -10.63 -10.24
N SER A 77 -7.83 -9.64 -11.10
CA SER A 77 -7.63 -9.80 -12.54
C SER A 77 -6.18 -10.14 -12.86
N TYR A 78 -5.22 -9.53 -12.16
CA TYR A 78 -3.80 -9.79 -12.38
C TYR A 78 -3.39 -11.21 -11.97
N ILE A 79 -3.86 -11.72 -10.84
CA ILE A 79 -3.61 -13.10 -10.39
C ILE A 79 -4.12 -14.10 -11.44
N HIS A 80 -5.35 -13.90 -11.94
CA HIS A 80 -5.95 -14.78 -12.93
C HIS A 80 -5.27 -14.72 -14.30
N GLU A 81 -4.96 -13.52 -14.81
CA GLU A 81 -4.34 -13.34 -16.13
C GLU A 81 -2.90 -13.87 -16.19
N ASN A 82 -2.16 -13.83 -15.08
CA ASN A 82 -0.76 -14.25 -15.01
C ASN A 82 -0.57 -15.63 -14.36
N HIS A 83 -1.65 -16.32 -14.01
CA HIS A 83 -1.64 -17.65 -13.37
C HIS A 83 -0.73 -17.72 -12.13
N ILE A 84 -0.77 -16.68 -11.28
CA ILE A 84 0.12 -16.57 -10.12
C ILE A 84 -0.19 -17.65 -9.09
N ASN A 85 0.84 -18.36 -8.64
CA ASN A 85 0.73 -19.32 -7.56
C ASN A 85 0.60 -18.61 -6.19
N ILE A 86 -0.59 -18.66 -5.61
CA ILE A 86 -0.92 -18.03 -4.32
C ILE A 86 -0.35 -18.76 -3.10
N ASP A 87 0.25 -19.94 -3.28
CA ASP A 87 0.96 -20.66 -2.22
C ASP A 87 2.45 -20.30 -2.18
N ASN A 88 2.96 -19.56 -3.18
CA ASN A 88 4.36 -19.18 -3.30
C ASN A 88 4.58 -17.71 -2.96
N ASN A 89 5.10 -17.44 -1.76
CA ASN A 89 5.33 -16.07 -1.27
C ASN A 89 6.26 -15.25 -2.17
N GLU A 90 7.34 -15.83 -2.72
CA GLU A 90 8.25 -15.08 -3.59
C GLU A 90 7.58 -14.66 -4.89
N GLU A 91 6.70 -15.51 -5.41
CA GLU A 91 5.95 -15.23 -6.63
C GLU A 91 4.90 -14.14 -6.41
N ILE A 92 4.22 -14.19 -5.27
CA ILE A 92 3.28 -13.14 -4.83
C ILE A 92 3.99 -11.79 -4.70
N GLU A 93 5.16 -11.74 -4.05
CA GLU A 93 5.91 -10.50 -3.86
C GLU A 93 6.34 -9.90 -5.20
N ARG A 94 6.88 -10.73 -6.12
CA ARG A 94 7.24 -10.29 -7.46
C ARG A 94 6.02 -9.77 -8.23
N ALA A 95 4.94 -10.54 -8.27
CA ALA A 95 3.71 -10.17 -8.96
C ALA A 95 3.11 -8.87 -8.41
N ASN A 96 3.16 -8.66 -7.08
CA ASN A 96 2.66 -7.44 -6.45
C ASN A 96 3.49 -6.20 -6.85
N VAL A 97 4.81 -6.34 -6.93
CA VAL A 97 5.71 -5.28 -7.41
C VAL A 97 5.46 -4.98 -8.88
N ASP A 98 5.26 -6.01 -9.70
CA ASP A 98 5.04 -5.86 -11.14
C ASP A 98 3.69 -5.21 -11.45
N LEU A 99 2.63 -5.60 -10.74
CA LEU A 99 1.33 -4.92 -10.78
C LEU A 99 1.48 -3.43 -10.45
N TYR A 100 2.16 -3.10 -9.34
CA TYR A 100 2.35 -1.72 -8.91
C TYR A 100 3.11 -0.87 -9.95
N LYS A 101 4.16 -1.44 -10.56
CA LYS A 101 4.92 -0.78 -11.62
C LYS A 101 4.06 -0.56 -12.85
N LYS A 102 3.34 -1.60 -13.32
CA LYS A 102 2.48 -1.53 -14.49
C LYS A 102 1.42 -0.43 -14.33
N GLU A 103 0.74 -0.40 -13.18
CA GLU A 103 -0.23 0.65 -12.86
C GLU A 103 0.40 2.04 -12.80
N PHE A 104 1.63 2.17 -12.27
CA PHE A 104 2.28 3.46 -12.16
C PHE A 104 2.66 4.06 -13.52
N TYR A 105 3.17 3.23 -14.45
CA TYR A 105 3.66 3.70 -15.75
C TYR A 105 2.55 3.78 -16.81
N GLU A 106 1.65 2.81 -16.84
CA GLU A 106 0.62 2.67 -17.89
C GLU A 106 -0.78 3.02 -17.40
N GLY A 107 -0.96 3.18 -16.09
CA GLY A 107 -2.28 3.32 -15.50
C GLY A 107 -2.87 4.74 -15.63
N THR A 108 -4.17 4.77 -15.87
CA THR A 108 -5.01 5.97 -15.75
C THR A 108 -6.01 5.82 -14.61
N ILE A 109 -6.33 6.92 -13.93
CA ILE A 109 -7.20 6.95 -12.77
C ILE A 109 -8.56 7.54 -13.14
N GLU A 110 -9.63 6.90 -12.67
CA GLU A 110 -11.00 7.37 -12.77
C GLU A 110 -11.58 7.64 -11.37
N ILE A 111 -11.27 8.81 -10.83
CA ILE A 111 -11.73 9.27 -9.52
C ILE A 111 -12.31 10.68 -9.65
N LYS A 112 -13.39 10.96 -8.92
CA LYS A 112 -13.99 12.31 -8.84
C LYS A 112 -12.95 13.33 -8.37
N GLY A 113 -12.86 14.45 -9.08
CA GLY A 113 -11.91 15.55 -8.76
C GLY A 113 -10.65 15.54 -9.61
N PHE A 114 -10.41 14.50 -10.41
CA PHE A 114 -9.34 14.48 -11.42
C PHE A 114 -9.92 14.43 -12.84
N PRO A 115 -9.19 14.94 -13.84
CA PRO A 115 -9.58 14.79 -15.24
C PRO A 115 -9.73 13.32 -15.64
N GLU A 116 -10.61 13.06 -16.60
CA GLU A 116 -10.74 11.72 -17.19
C GLU A 116 -9.40 11.29 -17.80
N ASN A 117 -9.03 10.02 -17.60
CA ASN A 117 -7.75 9.44 -18.05
C ASN A 117 -6.48 10.11 -17.47
N ALA A 118 -6.57 10.74 -16.30
CA ALA A 118 -5.39 11.27 -15.61
C ALA A 118 -4.38 10.16 -15.28
N LYS A 119 -3.10 10.37 -15.57
CA LYS A 119 -2.03 9.39 -15.29
C LYS A 119 -1.86 9.16 -13.80
N VAL A 120 -1.69 7.90 -13.39
CA VAL A 120 -1.45 7.52 -11.98
C VAL A 120 -0.29 8.29 -11.37
N SER A 121 0.80 8.46 -12.12
CA SER A 121 1.99 9.19 -11.67
C SER A 121 1.72 10.66 -11.33
N GLU A 122 0.91 11.35 -12.15
CA GLU A 122 0.54 12.75 -11.93
C GLU A 122 -0.43 12.92 -10.77
N VAL A 123 -1.43 12.04 -10.70
CA VAL A 123 -2.43 12.05 -9.61
C VAL A 123 -1.76 11.77 -8.26
N ARG A 124 -0.88 10.76 -8.18
CA ARG A 124 -0.13 10.44 -6.96
C ARG A 124 0.68 11.63 -6.47
N LYS A 125 1.33 12.35 -7.39
CA LYS A 125 2.10 13.56 -7.04
C LYS A 125 1.17 14.66 -6.48
N LYS A 126 0.08 14.97 -7.17
CA LYS A 126 -0.89 15.99 -6.74
C LYS A 126 -1.48 15.69 -5.35
N ILE A 127 -1.94 14.45 -5.13
CA ILE A 127 -2.49 14.04 -3.81
C ILE A 127 -1.42 14.14 -2.72
N THR A 128 -0.18 13.71 -3.01
CA THR A 128 0.92 13.79 -2.04
C THR A 128 1.22 15.24 -1.66
N ASP A 129 1.29 16.14 -2.63
CA ASP A 129 1.58 17.55 -2.40
C ASP A 129 0.44 18.25 -1.65
N GLU A 130 -0.81 17.91 -1.97
CA GLU A 130 -1.98 18.41 -1.25
C GLU A 130 -1.99 17.96 0.21
N LEU A 131 -1.76 16.66 0.48
CA LEU A 131 -1.71 16.13 1.84
C LEU A 131 -0.56 16.74 2.66
N LYS A 132 0.58 17.01 2.03
CA LYS A 132 1.69 17.73 2.67
C LYS A 132 1.32 19.17 3.01
N THR A 133 0.70 19.89 2.08
CA THR A 133 0.29 21.29 2.29
C THR A 133 -0.76 21.41 3.41
N GLN A 134 -1.65 20.43 3.54
CA GLN A 134 -2.63 20.35 4.62
C GLN A 134 -2.05 19.88 5.97
N GLY A 135 -0.74 19.58 6.05
CA GLY A 135 -0.10 19.04 7.26
C GLY A 135 -0.55 17.62 7.62
N LYS A 136 -1.18 16.89 6.68
CA LYS A 136 -1.69 15.52 6.89
C LYS A 136 -0.68 14.44 6.46
N ALA A 137 0.37 14.82 5.74
CA ALA A 137 1.47 13.95 5.35
C ALA A 137 2.81 14.69 5.51
N PHE A 138 3.87 13.94 5.78
CA PHE A 138 5.24 14.45 5.86
C PHE A 138 6.19 13.44 5.20
N VAL A 139 7.41 13.87 4.89
CA VAL A 139 8.45 12.99 4.36
C VAL A 139 9.17 12.32 5.51
N PHE A 140 9.27 11.00 5.48
CA PHE A 140 9.98 10.19 6.46
C PHE A 140 11.18 9.52 5.77
N PHE A 141 12.38 9.67 6.32
CA PHE A 141 13.59 9.13 5.72
C PHE A 141 14.03 7.86 6.45
N GLU A 142 14.27 6.82 5.65
CA GLU A 142 14.77 5.54 6.16
C GLU A 142 15.93 5.04 5.29
N THR A 143 16.84 4.30 5.92
CA THR A 143 17.92 3.62 5.24
C THR A 143 17.36 2.51 4.33
N SER A 144 17.83 2.43 3.08
CA SER A 144 17.40 1.40 2.12
C SER A 144 17.65 -0.05 2.57
N ARG A 145 18.50 -0.24 3.57
CA ARG A 145 18.79 -1.51 4.24
C ARG A 145 19.07 -1.27 5.70
N LYS A 146 18.88 -2.29 6.55
CA LYS A 146 19.35 -2.25 7.94
C LYS A 146 20.86 -2.01 7.95
N ALA A 147 21.26 -0.79 8.31
CA ALA A 147 22.65 -0.33 8.26
C ALA A 147 23.21 -0.21 9.67
N ARG A 148 24.49 -0.52 9.82
CA ARG A 148 25.22 -0.39 11.08
C ARG A 148 26.42 0.54 10.88
N THR A 149 26.69 1.32 11.91
CA THR A 149 27.90 2.13 12.00
C THR A 149 29.12 1.24 12.24
N ARG A 150 30.33 1.82 12.09
CA ARG A 150 31.60 1.14 12.43
C ARG A 150 31.68 0.68 13.89
N TYR A 151 30.92 1.29 14.78
CA TYR A 151 30.83 0.94 16.19
C TYR A 151 29.66 -0.01 16.51
N TRP A 152 29.12 -0.69 15.49
CA TRP A 152 28.01 -1.64 15.60
C TRP A 152 26.66 -1.07 16.06
N SER A 153 26.57 0.24 16.29
CA SER A 153 25.28 0.91 16.52
C SER A 153 24.45 0.90 15.24
N GLU A 154 23.14 0.68 15.37
CA GLU A 154 22.22 0.77 14.24
C GLU A 154 22.12 2.22 13.75
N CYS A 155 22.15 2.40 12.43
CA CYS A 155 21.81 3.68 11.84
C CYS A 155 20.28 3.83 11.91
N TYR A 156 19.80 4.80 12.68
CA TYR A 156 18.37 5.02 12.89
C TYR A 156 17.74 5.95 11.85
N ARG A 157 16.41 5.90 11.82
CA ARG A 157 15.49 6.62 10.92
C ARG A 157 15.40 8.11 11.33
N CYS A 158 15.21 9.02 10.36
CA CYS A 158 15.07 10.47 10.60
C CYS A 158 13.78 11.02 9.99
#